data_AF-A0A9D5AYA6-F1
#
_entry.id   AF-A0A9D5AYA6-F1
#
_cell.length_a   1.000
_cell.length_b   1.000
_cell.length_c   1.000
_cell.angle_alpha   90.00
_cell.angle_beta   90.00
_cell.angle_gamma   90.00
#
_symmetry.space_group_name_H-M   'P 1'
#
loop_
_entity.id
_entity.type
_entity.pdbx_description
1 polymer ?
#
loop_
_entity_poly.entity_id
_entity_poly.type
_entity_poly.pdbx_seq_one_letter_code
_entity_poly.pdbx_strand_id
1 'polypeptide(L)'
;QWVRHLQDGTRQYIEGATNPEYVVTADDVDKLIAVECIPMDDKGRQGEIVRLFANDQNKITCDPEMQHEIDTFLSKGEAIFSVLLLMDSSENWEQSTLFLRRSGYQIKINGTEAPVVAEKFSKDLSIKVPCGLSTQFVLTCSDGSSHPLSTFSVRMRDTLVLTMRIFQSKVLDDKRKGRA
;
A
#
# COMPACT_ATOMS: atom_id res chain seq x y z
N GLN A 1 18.88 6.09 6.99
CA GLN A 1 18.11 5.49 5.89
C GLN A 1 17.24 4.38 6.43
N TRP A 2 15.95 4.36 6.11
CA TRP A 2 15.03 3.32 6.56
C TRP A 2 14.99 2.12 5.62
N VAL A 3 14.81 0.93 6.20
CA VAL A 3 14.91 -0.37 5.53
C VAL A 3 13.81 -1.31 6.01
N ARG A 4 13.16 -1.99 5.06
CA ARG A 4 12.26 -3.12 5.29
C ARG A 4 13.05 -4.42 5.27
N HIS A 5 12.79 -5.26 6.25
CA HIS A 5 13.27 -6.63 6.30
C HIS A 5 12.10 -7.58 6.00
N LEU A 6 12.22 -8.30 4.90
CA LEU A 6 11.22 -9.25 4.42
C LEU A 6 11.37 -10.60 5.12
N GLN A 7 10.32 -11.42 5.02
CA GLN A 7 10.30 -12.75 5.65
C GLN A 7 11.33 -13.73 5.07
N ASP A 8 11.75 -13.52 3.82
CA ASP A 8 12.79 -14.31 3.15
C ASP A 8 14.22 -13.87 3.52
N GLY A 9 14.37 -12.91 4.45
CA GLY A 9 15.65 -12.37 4.90
C GLY A 9 16.20 -11.26 4.00
N THR A 10 15.53 -10.92 2.90
CA THR A 10 15.95 -9.82 2.03
C THR A 10 15.69 -8.47 2.67
N ARG A 11 16.52 -7.49 2.30
CA ARG A 11 16.45 -6.10 2.76
C ARG A 11 16.03 -5.20 1.60
N GLN A 12 15.09 -4.31 1.84
CA GLN A 12 14.60 -3.35 0.86
C GLN A 12 14.70 -1.94 1.43
N TYR A 13 15.53 -1.10 0.80
CA TYR A 13 15.58 0.32 1.16
C TYR A 13 14.23 0.98 0.85
N ILE A 14 13.74 1.76 1.79
CA ILE A 14 12.53 2.55 1.59
C ILE A 14 12.94 3.84 0.89
N GLU A 15 12.59 3.95 -0.39
CA GLU A 15 12.90 5.12 -1.21
C GLU A 15 12.38 6.41 -0.55
N GLY A 16 13.20 7.46 -0.53
CA GLY A 16 12.86 8.75 0.08
C GLY A 16 12.90 8.79 1.62
N ALA A 17 12.92 7.65 2.31
CA ALA A 17 12.94 7.58 3.78
C ALA A 17 14.35 7.78 4.36
N THR A 18 14.87 8.99 4.21
CA THR A 18 16.19 9.40 4.70
C THR A 18 16.14 10.20 6.00
N ASN A 19 14.96 10.68 6.39
CA ASN A 19 14.75 11.45 7.62
C ASN A 19 14.93 10.56 8.88
N PRO A 20 15.31 11.16 10.03
CA PRO A 20 15.40 10.45 11.31
C PRO A 20 14.08 9.81 11.74
N GLU A 21 12.97 10.45 11.40
CA GLU A 21 11.62 9.97 11.68
C GLU A 21 11.03 9.30 10.43
N TYR A 22 10.28 8.22 10.65
CA TYR A 22 9.56 7.50 9.60
C TYR A 22 8.17 7.12 10.08
N VAL A 23 7.20 7.37 9.21
CA VAL A 23 5.81 6.98 9.43
C VAL A 23 5.55 5.72 8.61
N VAL A 24 5.15 4.66 9.30
CA VAL A 24 4.81 3.38 8.68
C VAL A 24 3.58 3.52 7.78
N THR A 25 3.52 2.68 6.73
CA THR A 25 2.40 2.63 5.79
C THR A 25 1.88 1.20 5.62
N ALA A 26 0.83 1.01 4.82
CA ALA A 26 0.37 -0.31 4.40
C ALA A 26 1.48 -1.19 3.76
N ASP A 27 2.56 -0.60 3.24
CA ASP A 27 3.69 -1.36 2.70
C ASP A 27 4.54 -2.03 3.79
N ASP A 28 4.45 -1.56 5.03
CA ASP A 28 5.29 -2.01 6.14
C ASP A 28 4.64 -3.14 6.96
N VAL A 29 3.34 -3.37 6.79
CA VAL A 29 2.61 -4.44 7.48
C VAL A 29 3.27 -5.80 7.23
N ASP A 30 3.36 -6.59 8.31
CA ASP A 30 4.02 -7.89 8.42
C ASP A 30 5.54 -7.90 8.22
N LYS A 31 6.18 -6.72 8.19
CA LYS A 31 7.64 -6.57 8.02
C LYS A 31 8.28 -6.03 9.28
N LEU A 32 9.57 -6.34 9.42
CA LEU A 32 10.43 -5.66 10.37
C LEU A 32 10.99 -4.40 9.71
N ILE A 33 11.02 -3.30 10.46
CA ILE A 33 11.55 -2.03 9.99
C ILE A 33 12.80 -1.70 10.81
N ALA A 34 13.84 -1.24 10.14
CA ALA A 34 15.07 -0.78 10.77
C ALA A 34 15.54 0.54 10.16
N VAL A 35 16.26 1.31 10.95
CA VAL A 35 17.07 2.43 10.47
C VAL A 35 18.53 1.99 10.42
N GLU A 36 19.17 2.27 9.29
CA GLU A 36 20.60 2.09 9.09
C GLU A 36 21.28 3.45 8.93
N CYS A 37 22.44 3.60 9.58
CA CYS A 37 23.30 4.77 9.42
C CYS A 37 24.78 4.36 9.41
N ILE A 38 25.61 5.21 8.79
CA ILE A 38 27.06 5.12 8.88
C ILE A 38 27.49 6.28 9.77
N PRO A 39 27.92 6.03 11.02
CA PRO A 39 28.37 7.09 11.92
C PRO A 39 29.64 7.72 11.37
N MET A 40 29.81 9.00 11.66
CA MET A 40 30.96 9.79 11.23
C MET A 40 31.57 10.47 12.45
N ASP A 41 32.89 10.43 12.57
CA ASP A 41 33.60 11.16 13.63
C ASP A 41 33.81 12.64 13.27
N ASP A 42 34.33 13.43 14.21
CA ASP A 42 34.60 14.86 14.03
C ASP A 42 35.62 15.19 12.92
N LYS A 43 36.30 14.17 12.38
CA LYS A 43 37.26 14.27 11.28
C LYS A 43 36.68 13.81 9.94
N GLY A 44 35.39 13.48 9.89
CA GLY A 44 34.73 13.01 8.68
C GLY A 44 35.00 11.55 8.32
N ARG A 45 35.62 10.77 9.22
CA ARG A 45 35.90 9.35 8.96
C ARG A 45 34.65 8.53 9.24
N GLN A 46 34.33 7.65 8.31
CA GLN A 46 33.17 6.75 8.41
C GLN A 46 33.50 5.54 9.28
N GLY A 47 32.59 5.18 10.17
CA GLY A 47 32.62 3.94 10.93
C GLY A 47 31.90 2.78 10.21
N GLU A 48 31.61 1.72 10.95
CA GLU A 48 30.80 0.60 10.46
C GLU A 48 29.31 0.95 10.44
N ILE A 49 28.53 0.28 9.57
CA ILE A 49 27.08 0.47 9.51
C ILE A 49 26.46 0.05 10.84
N VAL A 50 25.69 0.97 11.43
CA VAL A 50 24.86 0.71 12.61
C VAL A 50 23.43 0.49 12.15
N ARG A 51 22.78 -0.55 12.69
CA ARG A 51 21.36 -0.86 12.46
C ARG A 51 20.61 -0.87 13.77
N LEU A 52 19.46 -0.20 13.79
CA LEU A 52 18.51 -0.25 14.90
C LEU A 52 17.13 -0.64 14.38
N PHE A 53 16.54 -1.70 14.94
CA PHE A 53 15.18 -2.10 14.62
C PHE A 53 14.19 -1.22 15.38
N ALA A 54 13.13 -0.80 14.68
CA ALA A 54 11.98 -0.14 15.30
C ALA A 54 11.05 -1.17 15.93
N ASN A 55 10.09 -0.69 16.72
CA ASN A 55 8.99 -1.49 17.27
C ASN A 55 9.48 -2.71 18.08
N ASP A 56 10.58 -2.55 18.83
CA ASP A 56 11.22 -3.62 19.61
C ASP A 56 11.51 -4.89 18.79
N GLN A 57 11.87 -4.71 17.52
CA GLN A 57 12.11 -5.80 16.57
C GLN A 57 10.88 -6.71 16.36
N ASN A 58 9.68 -6.18 16.57
CA ASN A 58 8.42 -6.81 16.21
C ASN A 58 7.95 -6.32 14.84
N LYS A 59 7.21 -7.19 14.14
CA LYS A 59 6.60 -6.84 12.86
C LYS A 59 5.60 -5.70 13.05
N ILE A 60 5.51 -4.82 12.07
CA ILE A 60 4.45 -3.82 12.02
C ILE A 60 3.11 -4.55 11.82
N THR A 61 2.16 -4.28 12.72
CA THR A 61 0.81 -4.84 12.67
C THR A 61 -0.20 -3.75 12.37
N CYS A 62 -1.34 -4.13 11.80
CA CYS A 62 -2.52 -3.26 11.77
C CYS A 62 -2.99 -2.97 13.21
N ASP A 63 -3.56 -1.79 13.44
CA ASP A 63 -4.33 -1.58 14.66
C ASP A 63 -5.56 -2.52 14.69
N PRO A 64 -6.05 -2.93 15.88
CA PRO A 64 -7.12 -3.93 15.97
C PRO A 64 -8.43 -3.53 15.29
N GLU A 65 -8.76 -2.23 15.29
CA GLU A 65 -9.97 -1.72 14.64
C GLU A 65 -9.84 -1.80 13.12
N MET A 66 -8.66 -1.51 12.57
CA MET A 66 -8.38 -1.65 11.13
C MET A 66 -8.49 -3.10 10.71
N GLN A 67 -7.92 -3.99 11.51
CA GLN A 67 -7.95 -5.40 11.22
C GLN A 67 -9.39 -5.93 11.20
N HIS A 68 -10.20 -5.55 12.18
CA HIS A 68 -11.62 -5.92 12.24
C HIS A 68 -12.42 -5.39 11.04
N GLU A 69 -12.16 -4.15 10.61
CA GLU A 69 -12.78 -3.55 9.43
C GLU A 69 -12.43 -4.33 8.15
N ILE A 70 -11.15 -4.64 7.95
CA ILE A 70 -10.66 -5.45 6.84
C ILE A 70 -11.33 -6.84 6.86
N ASP A 71 -11.36 -7.50 8.01
CA ASP A 71 -11.98 -8.84 8.15
C ASP A 71 -13.48 -8.81 7.82
N THR A 72 -14.16 -7.73 8.19
CA THR A 72 -15.56 -7.49 7.83
C THR A 72 -15.74 -7.39 6.31
N PHE A 73 -14.88 -6.65 5.61
CA PHE A 73 -14.92 -6.59 4.15
C PHE A 73 -14.62 -7.94 3.49
N LEU A 74 -13.64 -8.68 4.01
CA LEU A 74 -13.26 -9.99 3.48
C LEU A 74 -14.37 -11.03 3.66
N SER A 75 -15.07 -11.01 4.79
CA SER A 75 -16.19 -11.92 5.06
C SER A 75 -17.38 -11.63 4.13
N LYS A 76 -17.74 -10.36 3.95
CA LYS A 76 -18.76 -9.92 2.97
C LYS A 76 -18.34 -10.21 1.53
N GLY A 77 -17.04 -10.16 1.25
CA GLY A 77 -16.49 -10.34 -0.10
C GLY A 77 -16.53 -9.07 -0.95
N GLU A 78 -16.79 -7.93 -0.33
CA GLU A 78 -16.82 -6.62 -0.98
C GLU A 78 -16.45 -5.50 -0.01
N ALA A 79 -15.94 -4.40 -0.56
CA ALA A 79 -15.70 -3.15 0.13
C ALA A 79 -15.98 -1.97 -0.81
N ILE A 80 -16.41 -0.85 -0.27
CA ILE A 80 -16.71 0.37 -1.03
C ILE A 80 -16.01 1.52 -0.32
N PHE A 81 -15.19 2.27 -1.07
CA PHE A 81 -14.46 3.42 -0.55
C PHE A 81 -14.76 4.66 -1.37
N SER A 82 -15.08 5.76 -0.68
CA SER A 82 -15.11 7.09 -1.29
C SER A 82 -13.68 7.60 -1.43
N VAL A 83 -13.30 7.96 -2.66
CA VAL A 83 -11.94 8.39 -3.02
C VAL A 83 -12.00 9.61 -3.95
N LEU A 84 -10.86 10.25 -4.16
CA LEU A 84 -10.66 11.20 -5.22
C LEU A 84 -9.78 10.57 -6.28
N LEU A 85 -10.14 10.72 -7.56
CA LEU A 85 -9.35 10.27 -8.71
C LEU A 85 -8.78 11.50 -9.41
N LEU A 86 -7.47 11.52 -9.65
CA LEU A 86 -6.86 12.58 -10.46
C LEU A 86 -7.15 12.34 -11.94
N MET A 87 -7.70 13.34 -12.63
CA MET A 87 -8.04 13.25 -14.04
C MET A 87 -6.93 13.82 -14.92
N ASP A 88 -6.39 13.00 -15.83
CA ASP A 88 -5.30 13.38 -16.74
C ASP A 88 -5.65 14.59 -17.64
N SER A 89 -6.93 14.76 -17.97
CA SER A 89 -7.38 15.82 -18.88
C SER A 89 -7.43 17.22 -18.26
N SER A 90 -7.48 17.32 -16.93
CA SER A 90 -7.78 18.58 -16.23
C SER A 90 -6.91 18.85 -15.00
N GLU A 91 -6.02 17.92 -14.63
CA GLU A 91 -5.24 17.95 -13.37
C GLU A 91 -6.11 18.16 -12.11
N ASN A 92 -7.42 17.91 -12.22
CA ASN A 92 -8.37 18.07 -11.14
C ASN A 92 -8.69 16.73 -10.48
N TRP A 93 -8.98 16.80 -9.19
CA TRP A 93 -9.43 15.66 -8.38
C TRP A 93 -10.95 15.52 -8.44
N GLU A 94 -11.43 14.41 -8.97
CA GLU A 94 -12.86 14.11 -9.09
C GLU A 94 -13.32 13.13 -8.01
N GLN A 95 -14.46 13.42 -7.38
CA GLN A 95 -15.05 12.50 -6.42
C GLN A 95 -15.44 11.19 -7.12
N SER A 96 -14.93 10.09 -6.59
CA SER A 96 -15.07 8.77 -7.18
C SER A 96 -15.36 7.73 -6.09
N THR A 97 -15.88 6.60 -6.52
CA THR A 97 -16.10 5.43 -5.66
C THR A 97 -15.27 4.27 -6.17
N LEU A 98 -14.47 3.68 -5.28
CA LEU A 98 -13.68 2.48 -5.53
C LEU A 98 -14.41 1.27 -4.92
N PHE A 99 -14.80 0.34 -5.79
CA PHE A 99 -15.49 -0.89 -5.44
C PHE A 99 -14.48 -2.04 -5.48
N LEU A 100 -14.34 -2.75 -4.38
CA LEU A 100 -13.59 -4.01 -4.30
C LEU A 100 -14.58 -5.17 -4.20
N ARG A 101 -14.34 -6.23 -4.96
CA ARG A 101 -15.08 -7.50 -4.91
C ARG A 101 -14.09 -8.65 -4.93
N ARG A 102 -14.49 -9.86 -4.50
CA ARG A 102 -13.62 -11.04 -4.46
C ARG A 102 -12.75 -11.26 -5.70
N SER A 103 -13.28 -11.02 -6.91
CA SER A 103 -12.60 -11.31 -8.17
C SER A 103 -11.94 -10.10 -8.85
N GLY A 104 -12.20 -8.88 -8.40
CA GLY A 104 -11.79 -7.67 -9.12
C GLY A 104 -12.22 -6.38 -8.46
N TYR A 105 -11.97 -5.27 -9.16
CA TYR A 105 -12.20 -3.93 -8.65
C TYR A 105 -12.71 -3.00 -9.75
N GLN A 106 -13.38 -1.93 -9.34
CA GLN A 106 -13.87 -0.90 -10.23
C GLN A 106 -13.67 0.48 -9.63
N ILE A 107 -13.35 1.46 -10.45
CA ILE A 107 -13.31 2.88 -10.09
C ILE A 107 -14.33 3.60 -10.96
N LYS A 108 -15.23 4.34 -10.30
CA LYS A 108 -16.28 5.08 -10.98
C LYS A 108 -16.32 6.52 -10.47
N ILE A 109 -16.28 7.48 -11.38
CA ILE A 109 -16.49 8.89 -11.04
C ILE A 109 -17.96 9.09 -10.66
N ASN A 110 -18.20 9.84 -9.59
CA ASN A 110 -19.55 10.07 -9.11
C ASN A 110 -20.33 10.90 -10.14
N GLY A 111 -21.54 10.46 -10.47
CA GLY A 111 -22.38 11.12 -11.49
C GLY A 111 -22.18 10.63 -12.93
N THR A 112 -21.18 9.77 -13.21
CA THR A 112 -21.06 9.10 -14.52
C THR A 112 -21.81 7.76 -14.52
N GLU A 113 -22.15 7.22 -15.68
CA GLU A 113 -22.73 5.87 -15.78
C GLU A 113 -21.65 4.78 -15.83
N ALA A 114 -20.64 4.96 -16.68
CA ALA A 114 -19.59 3.99 -16.92
C ALA A 114 -18.45 4.11 -15.90
N PRO A 115 -17.85 2.97 -15.47
CA PRO A 115 -16.64 2.99 -14.67
C PRO A 115 -15.45 3.42 -15.54
N VAL A 116 -14.51 4.16 -14.93
CA VAL A 116 -13.23 4.52 -15.55
C VAL A 116 -12.30 3.31 -15.57
N VAL A 117 -12.35 2.50 -14.52
CA VAL A 117 -11.57 1.27 -14.40
C VAL A 117 -12.50 0.14 -14.00
N ALA A 118 -12.39 -1.00 -14.66
CA ALA A 118 -13.10 -2.22 -14.28
C ALA A 118 -12.27 -3.45 -14.65
N GLU A 119 -11.51 -3.97 -13.67
CA GLU A 119 -10.56 -5.06 -13.90
C GLU A 119 -10.74 -6.23 -12.93
N LYS A 120 -10.27 -7.40 -13.35
CA LYS A 120 -10.08 -8.54 -12.45
C LYS A 120 -8.73 -8.46 -11.77
N PHE A 121 -8.61 -9.03 -10.58
CA PHE A 121 -7.31 -9.14 -9.93
C PHE A 121 -6.33 -9.99 -10.75
N SER A 122 -5.15 -9.42 -10.99
CA SER A 122 -4.04 -10.03 -11.71
C SER A 122 -2.74 -9.85 -10.93
N LYS A 123 -1.66 -10.47 -11.39
CA LYS A 123 -0.31 -10.28 -10.84
C LYS A 123 0.31 -8.94 -11.26
N ASP A 124 -0.23 -8.32 -12.31
CA ASP A 124 0.31 -7.12 -12.94
C ASP A 124 -0.27 -5.84 -12.30
N LEU A 125 -1.38 -5.98 -11.56
CA LEU A 125 -1.88 -4.94 -10.66
C LEU A 125 -0.84 -4.61 -9.59
N SER A 126 -0.51 -3.33 -9.44
CA SER A 126 0.37 -2.85 -8.37
C SER A 126 -0.14 -1.56 -7.73
N ILE A 127 0.24 -1.34 -6.47
CA ILE A 127 -0.13 -0.15 -5.69
C ILE A 127 1.14 0.42 -5.08
N LYS A 128 1.40 1.70 -5.32
CA LYS A 128 2.49 2.47 -4.70
C LYS A 128 1.95 3.47 -3.70
N VAL A 129 2.48 3.45 -2.48
CA VAL A 129 2.12 4.38 -1.41
C VAL A 129 3.32 5.29 -1.13
N PRO A 130 3.18 6.63 -1.24
CA PRO A 130 4.23 7.56 -0.86
C PRO A 130 4.60 7.42 0.62
N CYS A 131 5.89 7.58 0.95
CA CYS A 131 6.33 7.63 2.34
C CYS A 131 5.76 8.84 3.08
N GLY A 132 5.53 8.70 4.39
CA GLY A 132 5.01 9.78 5.24
C GLY A 132 3.48 9.82 5.31
N LEU A 133 2.94 11.01 5.57
CA LEU A 133 1.54 11.24 5.94
C LEU A 133 0.60 11.52 4.74
N SER A 134 1.01 11.16 3.52
CA SER A 134 0.17 11.39 2.33
C SER A 134 -1.09 10.54 2.37
N THR A 135 -2.26 11.11 2.06
CA THR A 135 -3.50 10.32 1.88
C THR A 135 -3.61 9.69 0.49
N GLN A 136 -2.61 9.93 -0.37
CA GLN A 136 -2.58 9.51 -1.76
C GLN A 136 -1.91 8.15 -1.96
N PHE A 137 -2.24 7.49 -3.06
CA PHE A 137 -1.56 6.30 -3.58
C PHE A 137 -1.74 6.23 -5.10
N VAL A 138 -0.88 5.47 -5.78
CA VAL A 138 -1.01 5.25 -7.22
C VAL A 138 -1.37 3.79 -7.47
N LEU A 139 -2.46 3.58 -8.19
CA LEU A 139 -2.89 2.28 -8.68
C LEU A 139 -2.41 2.10 -10.12
N THR A 140 -1.63 1.05 -10.38
CA THR A 140 -1.26 0.67 -11.75
C THR A 140 -2.02 -0.59 -12.12
N CYS A 141 -2.84 -0.48 -13.17
CA CYS A 141 -3.69 -1.53 -13.71
C CYS A 141 -2.90 -2.54 -14.55
N SER A 142 -3.57 -3.63 -14.93
CA SER A 142 -2.93 -4.72 -15.68
C SER A 142 -2.53 -4.34 -17.11
N ASP A 143 -3.15 -3.32 -17.68
CA ASP A 143 -2.79 -2.74 -18.99
C ASP A 143 -1.62 -1.73 -18.91
N GLY A 144 -1.12 -1.46 -17.70
CA GLY A 144 -0.05 -0.49 -17.44
C GLY A 144 -0.54 0.95 -17.21
N SER A 145 -1.85 1.23 -17.35
CA SER A 145 -2.41 2.53 -16.99
C SER A 145 -2.22 2.80 -15.49
N SER A 146 -1.96 4.05 -15.14
CA SER A 146 -1.71 4.47 -13.76
C SER A 146 -2.71 5.53 -13.34
N HIS A 147 -3.34 5.32 -12.19
CA HIS A 147 -4.39 6.16 -11.65
C HIS A 147 -3.98 6.66 -10.26
N PRO A 148 -3.59 7.93 -10.12
CA PRO A 148 -3.40 8.54 -8.82
C PRO A 148 -4.75 8.70 -8.11
N LEU A 149 -4.82 8.18 -6.89
CA LEU A 149 -5.99 8.26 -6.02
C LEU A 149 -5.63 8.95 -4.70
N SER A 150 -6.60 9.61 -4.10
CA SER A 150 -6.51 10.17 -2.75
C SER A 150 -7.68 9.70 -1.91
N THR A 151 -7.43 9.47 -0.63
CA THR A 151 -8.46 9.18 0.38
C THR A 151 -8.62 10.36 1.34
N PHE A 152 -9.62 10.30 2.20
CA PHE A 152 -9.88 11.35 3.20
C PHE A 152 -9.03 11.23 4.47
N SER A 153 -8.30 10.12 4.65
CA SER A 153 -7.37 9.94 5.77
C SER A 153 -6.33 8.87 5.47
N VAL A 154 -5.15 8.96 6.11
CA VAL A 154 -4.10 7.93 6.02
C VAL A 154 -4.63 6.56 6.46
N ARG A 155 -5.50 6.54 7.48
CA ARG A 155 -6.17 5.32 7.95
C ARG A 155 -7.02 4.68 6.86
N MET A 156 -7.82 5.46 6.14
CA MET A 156 -8.64 4.96 5.03
C MET A 156 -7.77 4.47 3.86
N ARG A 157 -6.71 5.21 3.51
CA ARG A 157 -5.71 4.78 2.51
C ARG A 157 -5.18 3.39 2.83
N ASP A 158 -4.65 3.20 4.04
CA ASP A 158 -4.01 1.94 4.40
C ASP A 158 -5.01 0.79 4.48
N THR A 159 -6.21 1.04 5.00
CA THR A 159 -7.30 0.05 5.03
C THR A 159 -7.68 -0.41 3.63
N LEU A 160 -7.86 0.53 2.70
CA LEU A 160 -8.18 0.25 1.30
C LEU A 160 -7.07 -0.55 0.63
N VAL A 161 -5.81 -0.09 0.74
CA VAL A 161 -4.66 -0.73 0.11
C VAL A 161 -4.46 -2.16 0.62
N LEU A 162 -4.55 -2.38 1.94
CA LEU A 162 -4.44 -3.71 2.52
C LEU A 162 -5.61 -4.62 2.09
N THR A 163 -6.85 -4.12 2.12
CA THR A 163 -8.03 -4.88 1.67
C THR A 163 -7.87 -5.32 0.21
N MET A 164 -7.44 -4.41 -0.66
CA MET A 164 -7.24 -4.68 -2.09
C MET A 164 -6.14 -5.73 -2.32
N ARG A 165 -5.00 -5.62 -1.62
CA ARG A 165 -3.91 -6.59 -1.69
C ARG A 165 -4.32 -7.98 -1.18
N ILE A 166 -5.13 -8.06 -0.13
CA ILE A 166 -5.61 -9.34 0.40
C ILE A 166 -6.56 -10.01 -0.60
N PHE A 167 -7.49 -9.28 -1.21
CA PHE A 167 -8.32 -9.84 -2.28
C PHE A 167 -7.48 -10.30 -3.47
N GLN A 168 -6.51 -9.49 -3.92
CA GLN A 168 -5.59 -9.88 -4.99
C GLN A 168 -4.83 -11.17 -4.65
N SER A 169 -4.25 -11.26 -3.45
CA SER A 169 -3.48 -12.43 -3.00
C SER A 169 -4.34 -13.70 -3.00
N LYS A 170 -5.56 -13.63 -2.43
CA LYS A 170 -6.51 -14.77 -2.43
C LYS A 170 -6.81 -15.28 -3.84
N VAL A 171 -7.05 -14.38 -4.80
CA VAL A 171 -7.29 -14.76 -6.21
C VAL A 171 -6.07 -15.44 -6.83
N LEU A 172 -4.86 -14.97 -6.52
CA LEU A 172 -3.62 -15.56 -7.06
C LEU A 172 -3.34 -16.94 -6.46
N ASP A 173 -3.62 -17.13 -5.17
CA ASP A 173 -3.45 -18.41 -4.49
C ASP A 173 -4.47 -19.46 -4.97
N ASP A 174 -5.73 -19.09 -5.18
CA ASP A 174 -6.75 -19.99 -5.72
C ASP A 174 -6.40 -20.46 -7.15
N LYS A 175 -5.85 -19.57 -7.99
CA LYS A 175 -5.35 -19.93 -9.32
C LYS A 175 -4.16 -20.89 -9.29
N ARG A 176 -3.32 -20.82 -8.26
CA ARG A 176 -2.20 -21.77 -8.07
C ARG A 176 -2.72 -23.13 -7.63
N LYS A 177 -3.67 -23.18 -6.70
CA LYS A 177 -4.27 -24.43 -6.19
C LYS A 177 -5.12 -25.15 -7.24
N GLY A 178 -5.89 -24.42 -8.05
CA GLY A 178 -6.69 -25.02 -9.13
C GLY A 178 -5.89 -25.49 -10.35
N ARG A 179 -4.57 -25.24 -10.38
CA ARG A 179 -3.64 -25.74 -11.40
C ARG A 179 -2.81 -26.94 -10.92
N ALA A 180 -2.97 -27.35 -9.65
CA ALA A 180 -2.30 -28.50 -9.05
C ALA A 180 -3.19 -29.76 -9.11
#